data_AF-A0ABD3AVU9-F1
#
_entry.id   AF-A0ABD3AVU9-F1
#
_cell.length_a   1.000
_cell.length_b   1.000
_cell.length_c   1.000
_cell.angle_alpha   90.00
_cell.angle_beta   90.00
_cell.angle_gamma   90.00
#
_symmetry.space_group_name_H-M   'P 1'
#
loop_
_entity.id
_entity.type
_entity.pdbx_description
1 polymer ?
#
loop_
_entity_poly.entity_id
_entity_poly.type
_entity_poly.pdbx_seq_one_letter_code
_entity_poly.pdbx_strand_id
1 'polypeptide(L)'
;MANASGLFTPVVPSGVRRRFSASMGIYGSGFWFSEGVSTRRVLCSSTVEGAAENISPSQSRVPRLSSRGCKLVGCGSAVPSLQISNDDLAKIVDTCDEWISVRTGIRNRRVLSGKDSLTALAVDAAKYALEMAEVDPNDVDLVLLCTSTPEDLFGSAPQIQKALGCKNNPLAYDITAACSGFVLGLVSAACYIRGGGFSNVLVIGADALSRYVDWTDRGTCILFGDAAGAVLVQACDGEEDGLFAFDMHSDGDGQRHLSASIK
;
A
#
# COMPACT_ATOMS: atom_id res chain seq x y z
N MET A 1 27.17 -11.98 10.65
CA MET A 1 27.55 -13.30 11.17
C MET A 1 26.62 -13.67 12.31
N ALA A 2 25.70 -14.60 12.06
CA ALA A 2 25.15 -15.49 13.07
C ALA A 2 24.57 -16.69 12.29
N ASN A 3 25.21 -17.84 12.46
CA ASN A 3 24.93 -19.08 11.75
C ASN A 3 23.62 -19.72 12.24
N ALA A 4 22.85 -20.24 11.29
CA ALA A 4 21.83 -21.25 11.52
C ALA A 4 22.47 -22.64 11.43
N SER A 5 22.23 -23.49 12.43
CA SER A 5 22.39 -24.95 12.33
C SER A 5 21.70 -25.63 13.51
N GLY A 6 20.74 -26.51 13.21
CA GLY A 6 20.08 -27.32 14.23
C GLY A 6 18.79 -27.99 13.76
N LEU A 7 18.92 -28.98 12.87
CA LEU A 7 17.91 -30.00 12.56
C LEU A 7 17.37 -30.66 13.83
N PHE A 8 16.05 -30.85 13.97
CA PHE A 8 15.43 -32.06 14.52
C PHE A 8 13.90 -32.04 14.26
N THR A 9 13.44 -32.91 13.36
CA THR A 9 12.04 -33.33 13.27
C THR A 9 11.80 -34.54 14.17
N PRO A 10 10.67 -34.62 14.90
CA PRO A 10 10.10 -35.91 15.25
C PRO A 10 8.77 -36.14 14.52
N VAL A 11 8.72 -37.29 13.87
CA VAL A 11 7.52 -37.97 13.40
C VAL A 11 6.63 -38.29 14.61
N VAL A 12 5.35 -37.90 14.57
CA VAL A 12 4.36 -38.25 15.60
C VAL A 12 3.65 -39.56 15.20
N PRO A 13 3.55 -40.57 16.09
CA PRO A 13 2.88 -41.82 15.80
C PRO A 13 1.36 -41.69 15.80
N SER A 14 0.72 -42.47 14.93
CA SER A 14 -0.72 -42.65 14.84
C SER A 14 -1.31 -43.35 16.08
N GLY A 15 -2.33 -42.73 16.68
CA GLY A 15 -3.44 -43.43 17.33
C GLY A 15 -3.51 -43.33 18.84
N VAL A 16 -4.39 -42.44 19.35
CA VAL A 16 -5.41 -42.75 20.38
C VAL A 16 -6.54 -41.72 20.22
N ARG A 17 -7.74 -42.19 19.87
CA ARG A 17 -8.98 -41.39 19.86
C ARG A 17 -9.41 -41.09 21.30
N ARG A 18 -9.59 -39.81 21.65
CA ARG A 18 -10.49 -39.40 22.75
C ARG A 18 -11.61 -38.55 22.20
N ARG A 19 -12.84 -39.04 22.37
CA ARG A 19 -14.10 -38.34 22.09
C ARG A 19 -14.25 -37.17 23.05
N PHE A 20 -14.38 -35.96 22.53
CA PHE A 20 -15.08 -34.88 23.22
C PHE A 20 -16.40 -34.64 22.50
N SER A 21 -17.48 -34.83 23.25
CA SER A 21 -18.87 -34.63 22.86
C SER A 21 -19.21 -33.15 23.05
N ALA A 22 -19.55 -32.44 21.97
CA ALA A 22 -20.23 -31.15 22.05
C ALA A 22 -21.74 -31.41 21.87
N SER A 23 -22.54 -31.09 22.89
CA SER A 23 -23.99 -31.20 22.83
C SER A 23 -24.57 -30.03 22.03
N MET A 24 -25.13 -30.33 20.86
CA MET A 24 -26.09 -29.48 20.15
C MET A 24 -27.39 -29.38 20.95
N GLY A 25 -27.81 -28.16 21.26
CA GLY A 25 -29.18 -27.84 21.68
C GLY A 25 -29.87 -27.03 20.60
N ILE A 26 -30.78 -27.67 19.87
CA ILE A 26 -31.77 -27.02 19.01
C ILE A 26 -33.05 -26.87 19.84
N TYR A 27 -33.59 -25.67 19.96
CA TYR A 27 -35.02 -25.46 20.17
C TYR A 27 -35.48 -24.29 19.32
N GLY A 28 -36.28 -24.58 18.31
CA GLY A 28 -37.07 -23.60 17.58
C GLY A 28 -38.44 -23.44 18.22
N SER A 29 -38.96 -22.23 18.21
CA SER A 29 -40.39 -21.98 18.02
C SER A 29 -40.53 -20.57 17.45
N GLY A 30 -41.07 -20.48 16.23
CA GLY A 30 -41.60 -19.22 15.75
C GLY A 30 -42.89 -18.91 16.51
N PHE A 31 -43.20 -17.63 16.67
CA PHE A 31 -44.47 -17.05 16.24
C PHE A 31 -44.65 -15.58 16.69
N TRP A 32 -45.34 -14.83 15.83
CA TRP A 32 -46.11 -13.58 16.02
C TRP A 32 -45.37 -12.24 16.16
N PHE A 33 -45.61 -11.41 15.14
CA PHE A 33 -45.58 -9.94 15.19
C PHE A 33 -46.52 -9.42 16.29
N SER A 34 -46.03 -8.44 17.06
CA SER A 34 -46.85 -7.42 17.70
C SER A 34 -46.06 -6.13 17.80
N GLU A 35 -46.75 -5.02 17.58
CA GLU A 35 -46.27 -3.65 17.38
C GLU A 35 -45.47 -3.06 18.54
N GLY A 36 -44.52 -2.19 18.17
CA GLY A 36 -44.23 -0.94 18.88
C GLY A 36 -43.46 -1.00 20.20
N VAL A 37 -42.12 -0.99 20.14
CA VAL A 37 -41.30 -0.36 21.19
C VAL A 37 -40.06 0.31 20.55
N SER A 38 -39.98 1.62 20.78
CA SER A 38 -38.94 2.57 20.36
C SER A 38 -37.51 2.11 20.67
N THR A 39 -36.66 1.99 19.65
CA THR A 39 -35.20 1.83 19.80
C THR A 39 -34.60 3.07 20.46
N ARG A 40 -34.19 2.97 21.74
CA ARG A 40 -33.34 3.97 22.38
C ARG A 40 -31.95 3.93 21.72
N ARG A 41 -31.63 4.96 20.93
CA ARG A 41 -30.23 5.31 20.64
C ARG A 41 -29.57 5.67 21.97
N VAL A 42 -28.48 5.00 22.31
CA VAL A 42 -27.60 5.43 23.39
C VAL A 42 -26.87 6.68 22.90
N LEU A 43 -27.33 7.84 23.34
CA LEU A 43 -26.66 9.11 23.18
C LEU A 43 -25.90 9.37 24.48
N CYS A 44 -24.57 9.36 24.46
CA CYS A 44 -23.78 9.85 25.58
C CYS A 44 -23.88 11.38 25.62
N SER A 45 -24.83 11.90 26.40
CA SER A 45 -24.85 13.32 26.77
C SER A 45 -24.18 13.49 28.13
N SER A 46 -23.06 14.19 28.19
CA SER A 46 -22.55 14.73 29.44
C SER A 46 -23.43 15.91 29.84
N THR A 47 -24.37 15.68 30.75
CA THR A 47 -25.15 16.74 31.39
C THR A 47 -24.27 17.48 32.38
N VAL A 48 -24.07 18.78 32.15
CA VAL A 48 -23.62 19.72 33.19
C VAL A 48 -24.91 20.33 33.75
N GLU A 49 -25.25 20.01 35.00
CA GLU A 49 -26.35 20.66 35.71
C GLU A 49 -25.90 22.05 36.17
N GLY A 50 -26.58 23.10 35.70
CA GLY A 50 -26.45 24.44 36.28
C GLY A 50 -26.85 25.59 35.37
N ALA A 51 -27.98 26.21 35.70
CA ALA A 51 -28.46 27.54 35.29
C ALA A 51 -28.85 27.75 33.81
N ALA A 52 -30.16 27.77 33.58
CA ALA A 52 -30.79 28.26 32.37
C ALA A 52 -30.92 29.79 32.42
N GLU A 53 -30.14 30.52 31.61
CA GLU A 53 -30.52 31.85 31.13
C GLU A 53 -29.98 32.09 29.70
N ASN A 54 -30.91 32.34 28.77
CA ASN A 54 -30.77 33.01 27.46
C ASN A 54 -29.45 32.84 26.67
N ILE A 55 -29.33 31.75 25.91
CA ILE A 55 -28.35 31.63 24.82
C ILE A 55 -29.09 31.62 23.47
N SER A 56 -28.78 32.59 22.61
CA SER A 56 -29.30 32.71 21.25
C SER A 56 -29.01 31.46 20.40
N PRO A 57 -29.84 31.07 19.42
CA PRO A 57 -29.66 29.83 18.66
C PRO A 57 -28.42 29.81 17.73
N SER A 58 -27.61 30.88 17.70
CA SER A 58 -26.50 31.04 16.76
C SER A 58 -25.15 30.48 17.23
N GLN A 59 -25.07 29.75 18.34
CA GLN A 59 -23.80 29.18 18.82
C GLN A 59 -23.90 27.70 19.24
N SER A 60 -24.40 26.84 18.36
CA SER A 60 -23.99 25.42 18.39
C SER A 60 -22.82 25.20 17.44
N ARG A 61 -21.66 25.81 17.74
CA ARG A 61 -20.41 25.35 17.13
C ARG A 61 -19.85 24.23 18.00
N VAL A 62 -20.42 23.03 17.85
CA VAL A 62 -19.52 21.86 17.81
C VAL A 62 -18.47 22.28 16.78
N PRO A 63 -17.17 22.29 17.08
CA PRO A 63 -16.18 22.58 16.05
C PRO A 63 -16.55 21.62 14.92
N ARG A 64 -16.95 22.16 13.77
CA ARG A 64 -16.89 21.34 12.56
C ARG A 64 -15.44 20.88 12.60
N LEU A 65 -15.23 19.57 12.74
CA LEU A 65 -13.93 18.98 12.47
C LEU A 65 -13.58 19.62 11.13
N SER A 66 -12.66 20.59 11.12
CA SER A 66 -12.23 21.18 9.87
C SER A 66 -11.64 19.98 9.17
N SER A 67 -12.38 19.42 8.23
CA SER A 67 -12.04 18.13 7.65
C SER A 67 -10.80 18.42 6.84
N ARG A 68 -9.61 18.18 7.39
CA ARG A 68 -8.36 18.34 6.64
C ARG A 68 -8.50 17.50 5.39
N GLY A 69 -8.43 18.15 4.23
CA GLY A 69 -8.38 17.47 2.95
C GLY A 69 -6.95 17.02 2.66
N CYS A 70 -6.77 16.37 1.52
CA CYS A 70 -5.43 16.14 0.97
C CYS A 70 -5.40 16.37 -0.54
N LYS A 71 -4.25 16.82 -1.05
CA LYS A 71 -4.02 17.00 -2.48
C LYS A 71 -2.64 16.47 -2.89
N LEU A 72 -2.51 16.06 -4.13
CA LEU A 72 -1.23 15.67 -4.72
C LEU A 72 -0.51 16.95 -5.17
N VAL A 73 0.68 17.22 -4.63
CA VAL A 73 1.41 18.48 -4.87
C VAL A 73 2.69 18.31 -5.67
N GLY A 74 3.17 17.07 -5.81
CA GLY A 74 4.33 16.76 -6.65
C GLY A 74 4.38 15.29 -7.01
N CYS A 75 5.02 14.98 -8.12
CA CYS A 75 5.25 13.62 -8.58
C CYS A 75 6.64 13.45 -9.18
N GLY A 76 7.12 12.21 -9.21
CA GLY A 76 8.43 11.88 -9.72
C GLY A 76 8.49 10.42 -10.14
N SER A 77 9.46 10.09 -11.00
CA SER A 77 9.67 8.72 -11.47
C SER A 77 11.14 8.49 -11.79
N ALA A 78 11.59 7.26 -11.62
CA ALA A 78 12.92 6.82 -11.99
C ALA A 78 12.86 5.42 -12.63
N VAL A 79 13.69 5.20 -13.64
CA VAL A 79 13.82 3.92 -14.33
C VAL A 79 15.31 3.60 -14.50
N PRO A 80 15.70 2.31 -14.48
CA PRO A 80 17.09 1.95 -14.70
C PRO A 80 17.53 2.23 -16.14
N SER A 81 18.84 2.29 -16.33
CA SER A 81 19.44 2.66 -17.61
C SER A 81 19.36 1.54 -18.66
N LEU A 82 19.46 0.28 -18.22
CA LEU A 82 19.40 -0.86 -19.13
C LEU A 82 18.01 -0.99 -19.72
N GLN A 83 17.95 -0.93 -21.06
CA GLN A 83 16.75 -1.13 -21.84
C GLN A 83 16.87 -2.45 -22.60
N ILE A 84 15.85 -3.29 -22.50
CA ILE A 84 15.71 -4.52 -23.28
C ILE A 84 14.58 -4.31 -24.28
N SER A 85 14.91 -4.39 -25.57
CA SER A 85 13.95 -4.33 -26.66
C SER A 85 13.32 -5.69 -26.96
N ASN A 86 12.24 -5.71 -27.74
CA ASN A 86 11.67 -6.95 -28.23
C ASN A 86 12.63 -7.74 -29.12
N ASP A 87 13.49 -7.05 -29.88
CA ASP A 87 14.52 -7.68 -30.71
C ASP A 87 15.64 -8.30 -29.87
N ASP A 88 15.92 -7.76 -28.69
CA ASP A 88 16.84 -8.39 -27.74
C ASP A 88 16.26 -9.68 -27.16
N LEU A 89 14.95 -9.71 -26.88
CA LEU A 89 14.25 -10.92 -26.43
C LEU A 89 14.23 -12.00 -27.52
N ALA A 90 14.09 -11.62 -28.79
CA ALA A 90 14.14 -12.55 -29.93
C ALA A 90 15.47 -13.30 -30.06
N LYS A 91 16.55 -12.82 -29.42
CA LYS A 91 17.85 -13.50 -29.39
C LYS A 91 17.92 -14.63 -28.36
N ILE A 92 16.99 -14.67 -27.40
CA ILE A 92 17.02 -15.61 -26.26
C ILE A 92 15.79 -16.53 -26.21
N VAL A 93 14.66 -16.13 -26.79
CA VAL A 93 13.43 -16.94 -26.87
C VAL A 93 12.80 -16.77 -28.26
N ASP A 94 12.04 -17.78 -28.71
CA ASP A 94 11.32 -17.73 -29.99
C ASP A 94 10.19 -16.69 -29.94
N THR A 95 10.46 -15.45 -30.33
CA THR A 95 9.52 -14.32 -30.33
C THR A 95 9.92 -13.26 -31.36
N CYS A 96 9.07 -12.25 -31.58
CA CYS A 96 9.38 -11.07 -32.41
C CYS A 96 8.60 -9.83 -31.93
N ASP A 97 9.01 -8.64 -32.38
CA ASP A 97 8.35 -7.37 -32.02
C ASP A 97 6.87 -7.34 -32.41
N GLU A 98 6.52 -7.80 -33.62
CA GLU A 98 5.13 -7.82 -34.07
C GLU A 98 4.26 -8.67 -33.15
N TRP A 99 4.77 -9.82 -32.71
CA TRP A 99 4.01 -10.71 -31.83
C TRP A 99 3.83 -10.13 -30.42
N ILE A 100 4.87 -9.50 -29.86
CA ILE A 100 4.81 -8.90 -28.52
C ILE A 100 3.92 -7.64 -28.56
N SER A 101 4.23 -6.70 -29.44
CA SER A 101 3.60 -5.37 -29.46
C SER A 101 2.11 -5.43 -29.76
N VAL A 102 1.66 -6.34 -30.64
CA VAL A 102 0.21 -6.53 -30.92
C VAL A 102 -0.55 -7.03 -29.69
N ARG A 103 0.09 -7.85 -28.85
CA ARG A 103 -0.56 -8.49 -27.70
C ARG A 103 -0.50 -7.65 -26.42
N THR A 104 0.60 -6.92 -26.24
CA THR A 104 0.90 -6.25 -24.96
C THR A 104 1.05 -4.74 -25.09
N GLY A 105 1.27 -4.22 -26.31
CA GLY A 105 1.66 -2.83 -26.55
C GLY A 105 3.12 -2.51 -26.18
N ILE A 106 3.87 -3.48 -25.62
CA ILE A 106 5.23 -3.25 -25.12
C ILE A 106 6.24 -3.38 -26.26
N ARG A 107 7.14 -2.39 -26.36
CA ARG A 107 8.30 -2.42 -27.28
C ARG A 107 9.63 -2.54 -26.58
N ASN A 108 9.70 -1.99 -25.36
CA ASN A 108 10.91 -1.95 -24.56
C ASN A 108 10.53 -2.07 -23.09
N ARG A 109 11.41 -2.66 -22.29
CA ARG A 109 11.37 -2.58 -20.83
C ARG A 109 12.68 -2.04 -20.28
N ARG A 110 12.61 -1.47 -19.08
CA ARG A 110 13.78 -1.11 -18.29
C ARG A 110 13.98 -2.18 -17.22
N VAL A 111 15.22 -2.61 -17.00
CA VAL A 111 15.55 -3.59 -15.96
C VAL A 111 16.78 -3.16 -15.18
N LEU A 112 16.83 -3.50 -13.90
CA LEU A 112 18.00 -3.26 -13.06
C LEU A 112 19.18 -4.08 -13.57
N SER A 113 20.37 -3.51 -13.53
CA SER A 113 21.60 -4.15 -13.97
C SER A 113 22.76 -3.86 -13.01
N GLY A 114 23.71 -4.78 -12.89
CA GLY A 114 24.95 -4.56 -12.15
C GLY A 114 24.73 -4.13 -10.69
N LYS A 115 24.96 -2.84 -10.41
CA LYS A 115 24.86 -2.25 -9.06
C LYS A 115 23.59 -1.42 -8.85
N ASP A 116 22.66 -1.42 -9.81
CA ASP A 116 21.40 -0.70 -9.67
C ASP A 116 20.59 -1.30 -8.50
N SER A 117 19.95 -0.43 -7.71
CA SER A 117 19.13 -0.81 -6.56
C SER A 117 17.72 -0.25 -6.73
N LEU A 118 16.72 -1.04 -6.33
CA LEU A 118 15.34 -0.58 -6.31
C LEU A 118 15.16 0.58 -5.32
N THR A 119 15.84 0.50 -4.16
CA THR A 119 15.88 1.58 -3.17
C THR A 119 16.45 2.87 -3.77
N ALA A 120 17.49 2.78 -4.59
CA ALA A 120 18.05 3.97 -5.26
C ALA A 120 17.05 4.62 -6.23
N LEU A 121 16.36 3.82 -7.06
CA LEU A 121 15.31 4.33 -7.93
C LEU A 121 14.16 4.98 -7.13
N ALA A 122 13.76 4.35 -6.03
CA ALA A 122 12.73 4.88 -5.14
C ALA A 122 13.14 6.23 -4.53
N VAL A 123 14.42 6.36 -4.12
CA VAL A 123 14.99 7.63 -3.65
C VAL A 123 14.96 8.70 -4.73
N ASP A 124 15.35 8.37 -5.96
CA ASP A 124 15.38 9.36 -7.06
C ASP A 124 13.97 9.79 -7.45
N ALA A 125 13.01 8.86 -7.56
CA ALA A 125 11.61 9.19 -7.80
C ALA A 125 11.04 10.11 -6.70
N ALA A 126 11.35 9.80 -5.43
CA ALA A 126 10.97 10.60 -4.29
C ALA A 126 11.57 12.01 -4.32
N LYS A 127 12.86 12.14 -4.63
CA LYS A 127 13.52 13.46 -4.79
C LYS A 127 12.80 14.30 -5.83
N TYR A 128 12.52 13.75 -7.01
CA TYR A 128 11.81 14.48 -8.06
C TYR A 128 10.39 14.90 -7.63
N ALA A 129 9.68 14.06 -6.86
CA ALA A 129 8.38 14.42 -6.32
C ALA A 129 8.45 15.58 -5.31
N LEU A 130 9.47 15.58 -4.43
CA LEU A 130 9.70 16.66 -3.46
C LEU A 130 10.17 17.95 -4.14
N GLU A 131 11.04 17.85 -5.13
CA GLU A 131 11.50 18.98 -5.95
C GLU A 131 10.34 19.63 -6.70
N MET A 132 9.47 18.84 -7.34
CA MET A 132 8.27 19.35 -8.02
C MET A 132 7.29 20.03 -7.04
N ALA A 133 7.19 19.51 -5.81
CA ALA A 133 6.34 20.08 -4.78
C ALA A 133 6.97 21.29 -4.06
N GLU A 134 8.25 21.58 -4.30
CA GLU A 134 9.04 22.57 -3.57
C GLU A 134 9.03 22.33 -2.04
N VAL A 135 9.05 21.06 -1.61
CA VAL A 135 9.02 20.66 -0.19
C VAL A 135 10.38 20.14 0.27
N ASP A 136 10.88 20.67 1.39
CA ASP A 136 12.13 20.20 1.99
C ASP A 136 11.94 18.77 2.55
N PRO A 137 12.90 17.84 2.34
CA PRO A 137 12.82 16.49 2.89
C PRO A 137 12.60 16.44 4.42
N ASN A 138 12.97 17.48 5.17
CA ASN A 138 12.74 17.58 6.62
C ASN A 138 11.29 17.84 7.00
N ASP A 139 10.47 18.33 6.07
CA ASP A 139 9.04 18.57 6.27
C ASP A 139 8.18 17.35 5.95
N VAL A 140 8.78 16.24 5.47
CA VAL A 140 8.09 14.96 5.28
C VAL A 140 7.83 14.33 6.64
N ASP A 141 6.58 13.92 6.88
CA ASP A 141 6.13 13.31 8.14
C ASP A 141 6.04 11.78 8.07
N LEU A 142 5.83 11.24 6.85
CA LEU A 142 5.63 9.81 6.61
C LEU A 142 6.12 9.40 5.22
N VAL A 143 6.82 8.27 5.14
CA VAL A 143 7.23 7.62 3.89
C VAL A 143 6.56 6.25 3.78
N LEU A 144 5.75 6.06 2.73
CA LEU A 144 5.09 4.79 2.41
C LEU A 144 5.74 4.19 1.16
N LEU A 145 6.45 3.07 1.31
CA LEU A 145 6.99 2.33 0.18
C LEU A 145 6.06 1.17 -0.22
N CYS A 146 5.35 1.32 -1.31
CA CYS A 146 4.50 0.29 -1.89
C CYS A 146 5.34 -0.59 -2.82
N THR A 147 5.68 -1.81 -2.38
CA THR A 147 6.52 -2.74 -3.15
C THR A 147 6.12 -4.19 -2.90
N SER A 148 6.27 -5.01 -3.94
CA SER A 148 6.14 -6.48 -3.86
C SER A 148 7.47 -7.19 -4.11
N THR A 149 8.54 -6.43 -4.31
CA THR A 149 9.88 -6.93 -4.56
C THR A 149 10.91 -6.23 -3.65
N PRO A 150 10.68 -6.27 -2.32
CA PRO A 150 11.55 -5.57 -1.38
C PRO A 150 12.98 -6.11 -1.45
N GLU A 151 13.96 -5.24 -1.22
CA GLU A 151 15.38 -5.63 -1.18
C GLU A 151 15.77 -6.27 0.16
N ASP A 152 14.96 -6.06 1.19
CA ASP A 152 15.18 -6.56 2.55
C ASP A 152 13.85 -6.98 3.19
N LEU A 153 13.86 -8.07 3.98
CA LEU A 153 12.66 -8.61 4.64
C LEU A 153 12.10 -7.67 5.72
N PHE A 154 12.91 -6.76 6.26
CA PHE A 154 12.50 -5.75 7.24
C PHE A 154 12.07 -4.43 6.60
N GLY A 155 11.99 -4.39 5.27
CA GLY A 155 11.55 -3.24 4.49
C GLY A 155 12.68 -2.31 4.07
N SER A 156 12.37 -1.40 3.13
CA SER A 156 13.31 -0.46 2.53
C SER A 156 12.95 1.01 2.73
N ALA A 157 11.73 1.33 3.21
CA ALA A 157 11.30 2.72 3.44
C ALA A 157 12.21 3.52 4.41
N PRO A 158 12.71 2.96 5.54
CA PRO A 158 13.64 3.70 6.40
C PRO A 158 14.97 4.04 5.69
N GLN A 159 15.48 3.16 4.82
CA GLN A 159 16.67 3.46 4.01
C GLN A 159 16.40 4.63 3.05
N ILE A 160 15.21 4.68 2.44
CA ILE A 160 14.79 5.79 1.56
C ILE A 160 14.74 7.10 2.36
N GLN A 161 14.04 7.10 3.50
CA GLN A 161 13.95 8.26 4.39
C GLN A 161 15.34 8.80 4.79
N LYS A 162 16.27 7.89 5.13
CA LYS A 162 17.65 8.26 5.43
C LYS A 162 18.38 8.86 4.22
N ALA A 163 18.22 8.25 3.04
CA ALA A 163 18.89 8.66 1.81
C ALA A 163 18.35 9.97 1.23
N LEU A 164 17.09 10.31 1.50
CA LEU A 164 16.50 11.62 1.20
C LEU A 164 17.06 12.74 2.09
N GLY A 165 17.68 12.39 3.22
CA GLY A 165 18.25 13.35 4.15
C GLY A 165 17.26 13.91 5.16
N CYS A 166 16.13 13.24 5.39
CA CYS A 166 15.13 13.62 6.38
C CYS A 166 15.72 13.55 7.81
N LYS A 167 15.98 14.69 8.45
CA LYS A 167 16.64 14.80 9.77
C LYS A 167 15.68 14.54 10.93
N ASN A 168 14.39 14.81 10.75
CA ASN A 168 13.37 14.63 11.79
C ASN A 168 12.96 13.16 12.00
N ASN A 169 13.56 12.24 11.24
CA ASN A 169 13.25 10.80 11.27
C ASN A 169 11.74 10.51 11.19
N PRO A 170 11.08 10.90 10.07
CA PRO A 170 9.67 10.59 9.90
C PRO A 170 9.43 9.08 9.94
N LEU A 171 8.19 8.72 10.28
CA LEU A 171 7.75 7.33 10.21
C LEU A 171 7.95 6.82 8.77
N ALA A 172 8.46 5.59 8.61
CA ALA A 172 8.70 5.00 7.30
C ALA A 172 8.46 3.50 7.35
N TYR A 173 7.64 2.97 6.46
CA TYR A 173 7.40 1.53 6.35
C TYR A 173 6.90 1.11 4.96
N ASP A 174 6.95 -0.19 4.71
CA ASP A 174 6.60 -0.80 3.43
C ASP A 174 5.15 -1.33 3.44
N ILE A 175 4.50 -1.26 2.28
CA ILE A 175 3.17 -1.81 2.02
C ILE A 175 3.28 -2.82 0.87
N THR A 176 2.88 -4.06 1.13
CA THR A 176 2.85 -5.11 0.10
C THR A 176 1.41 -5.43 -0.28
N ALA A 177 1.01 -5.03 -1.48
CA ALA A 177 -0.31 -5.31 -2.05
C ALA A 177 -0.28 -5.41 -3.59
N ALA A 178 0.75 -6.06 -4.15
CA ALA A 178 0.93 -6.24 -5.59
C ALA A 178 0.84 -4.91 -6.36
N CYS A 179 0.36 -4.95 -7.60
CA CYS A 179 0.18 -3.77 -8.45
C CYS A 179 -0.79 -2.72 -7.85
N SER A 180 -1.68 -3.13 -6.95
CA SER A 180 -2.62 -2.24 -6.25
C SER A 180 -1.98 -1.48 -5.09
N GLY A 181 -0.74 -1.81 -4.72
CA GLY A 181 -0.03 -1.23 -3.58
C GLY A 181 0.02 0.29 -3.60
N PHE A 182 0.28 0.90 -4.77
CA PHE A 182 0.35 2.36 -4.88
C PHE A 182 -1.00 3.04 -4.57
N VAL A 183 -2.12 2.47 -5.04
CA VAL A 183 -3.46 2.97 -4.73
C VAL A 183 -3.78 2.82 -3.25
N LEU A 184 -3.42 1.67 -2.65
CA LEU A 184 -3.57 1.46 -1.21
C LEU A 184 -2.73 2.45 -0.40
N GLY A 185 -1.51 2.76 -0.84
CA GLY A 185 -0.64 3.78 -0.25
C GLY A 185 -1.23 5.18 -0.32
N LEU A 186 -1.79 5.57 -1.48
CA LEU A 186 -2.50 6.84 -1.66
C LEU A 186 -3.69 7.00 -0.71
N VAL A 187 -4.54 5.96 -0.62
CA VAL A 187 -5.68 6.00 0.31
C VAL A 187 -5.21 6.02 1.75
N SER A 188 -4.17 5.26 2.09
CA SER A 188 -3.58 5.26 3.43
C SER A 188 -3.05 6.65 3.81
N ALA A 189 -2.34 7.33 2.90
CA ALA A 189 -1.84 8.69 3.11
C ALA A 189 -2.98 9.69 3.41
N ALA A 190 -4.07 9.62 2.65
CA ALA A 190 -5.25 10.45 2.91
C ALA A 190 -5.87 10.15 4.28
N CYS A 191 -5.96 8.89 4.68
CA CYS A 191 -6.42 8.49 6.02
C CYS A 191 -5.53 9.05 7.13
N TYR A 192 -4.20 9.01 6.98
CA TYR A 192 -3.26 9.59 7.94
C TYR A 192 -3.41 11.10 8.07
N ILE A 193 -3.53 11.82 6.95
CA ILE A 193 -3.71 13.27 6.94
C ILE A 193 -5.04 13.68 7.60
N ARG A 194 -6.13 13.01 7.23
CA ARG A 194 -7.48 13.25 7.77
C ARG A 194 -7.61 12.86 9.24
N GLY A 195 -6.91 11.79 9.66
CA GLY A 195 -6.84 11.36 11.05
C GLY A 195 -6.09 12.32 11.97
N GLY A 196 -5.31 13.25 11.39
CA GLY A 196 -4.47 14.20 12.12
C GLY A 196 -3.09 13.61 12.44
N GLY A 197 -2.09 14.49 12.60
CA GLY A 197 -0.71 14.10 12.93
C GLY A 197 0.25 13.99 11.75
N PHE A 198 -0.26 13.98 10.51
CA PHE A 198 0.56 14.03 9.29
C PHE A 198 0.09 15.15 8.37
N SER A 199 1.03 15.80 7.69
CA SER A 199 0.79 16.90 6.75
C SER A 199 1.44 16.64 5.39
N ASN A 200 2.63 16.05 5.36
CA ASN A 200 3.33 15.70 4.13
C ASN A 200 3.64 14.19 4.13
N VAL A 201 2.90 13.43 3.32
CA VAL A 201 3.07 11.99 3.19
C VAL A 201 3.61 11.65 1.81
N LEU A 202 4.80 11.07 1.77
CA LEU A 202 5.43 10.62 0.54
C LEU A 202 5.00 9.18 0.25
N VAL A 203 4.29 8.97 -0.86
CA VAL A 203 3.86 7.65 -1.32
C VAL A 203 4.70 7.24 -2.52
N ILE A 204 5.39 6.11 -2.40
CA ILE A 204 6.32 5.60 -3.40
C ILE A 204 5.81 4.24 -3.87
N GLY A 205 5.72 4.01 -5.16
CA GLY A 205 5.54 2.69 -5.76
C GLY A 205 6.82 2.27 -6.44
N ALA A 206 7.42 1.15 -6.05
CA ALA A 206 8.66 0.68 -6.66
C ALA A 206 8.69 -0.85 -6.76
N ASP A 207 9.01 -1.37 -7.94
CA ASP A 207 9.19 -2.79 -8.13
C ASP A 207 10.34 -3.12 -9.09
N ALA A 208 11.02 -4.23 -8.78
CA ALA A 208 12.11 -4.87 -9.52
C ALA A 208 11.69 -6.29 -9.95
N LEU A 209 10.58 -6.40 -10.69
CA LEU A 209 10.01 -7.68 -11.09
C LEU A 209 10.95 -8.50 -11.99
N SER A 210 11.87 -7.86 -12.70
CA SER A 210 12.88 -8.52 -13.55
C SER A 210 13.71 -9.57 -12.82
N ARG A 211 13.91 -9.43 -11.50
CA ARG A 211 14.64 -10.38 -10.64
C ARG A 211 13.94 -11.73 -10.51
N TYR A 212 12.61 -11.74 -10.68
CA TYR A 212 11.77 -12.91 -10.52
C TYR A 212 11.34 -13.52 -11.86
N VAL A 213 11.54 -12.81 -12.97
CA VAL A 213 11.25 -13.28 -14.32
C VAL A 213 12.08 -14.52 -14.65
N ASP A 214 11.42 -15.54 -15.21
CA ASP A 214 12.08 -16.59 -15.97
C ASP A 214 12.28 -16.10 -17.41
N TRP A 215 13.52 -15.74 -17.74
CA TRP A 215 13.87 -15.22 -19.06
C TRP A 215 13.79 -16.26 -20.18
N THR A 216 13.60 -17.54 -19.85
CA THR A 216 13.38 -18.61 -20.83
C THR A 216 11.90 -18.84 -21.13
N ASP A 217 11.00 -18.34 -20.28
CA ASP A 217 9.55 -18.41 -20.51
C ASP A 217 9.06 -17.21 -21.33
N ARG A 218 8.83 -17.46 -22.63
CA ARG A 218 8.25 -16.50 -23.58
C ARG A 218 6.94 -15.89 -23.08
N GLY A 219 6.14 -16.62 -22.31
CA GLY A 219 4.83 -16.16 -21.85
C GLY A 219 4.90 -14.98 -20.88
N THR A 220 5.96 -14.92 -20.07
CA THR A 220 6.08 -13.96 -18.96
C THR A 220 7.24 -12.98 -19.12
N CYS A 221 8.36 -13.39 -19.74
CA CYS A 221 9.55 -12.54 -19.88
C CYS A 221 9.31 -11.26 -20.72
N ILE A 222 8.25 -11.28 -21.53
CA ILE A 222 7.80 -10.16 -22.37
C ILE A 222 6.95 -9.11 -21.64
N LEU A 223 6.62 -9.31 -20.36
CA LEU A 223 5.65 -8.46 -19.64
C LEU A 223 6.31 -7.48 -18.69
N PHE A 224 7.30 -7.93 -17.92
CA PHE A 224 7.77 -7.18 -16.76
C PHE A 224 8.98 -6.28 -17.06
N GLY A 225 9.15 -5.30 -16.19
CA GLY A 225 10.25 -4.34 -16.11
C GLY A 225 10.30 -3.74 -14.71
N ASP A 226 11.28 -2.87 -14.49
CA ASP A 226 11.58 -2.30 -13.19
C ASP A 226 11.48 -0.78 -13.23
N ALA A 227 10.90 -0.18 -12.19
CA ALA A 227 10.74 1.25 -12.08
C ALA A 227 10.41 1.66 -10.63
N ALA A 228 10.52 2.96 -10.37
CA ALA A 228 9.91 3.60 -9.23
C ALA A 228 9.13 4.86 -9.64
N GLY A 229 8.05 5.14 -8.94
CA GLY A 229 7.27 6.37 -9.01
C GLY A 229 6.95 6.86 -7.60
N ALA A 230 6.82 8.17 -7.43
CA ALA A 230 6.48 8.77 -6.14
C ALA A 230 5.53 9.95 -6.32
N VAL A 231 4.72 10.19 -5.29
CA VAL A 231 3.87 11.36 -5.16
C VAL A 231 3.93 11.90 -3.74
N LEU A 232 3.95 13.22 -3.61
CA LEU A 232 3.77 13.88 -2.32
C LEU A 232 2.28 14.20 -2.13
N VAL A 233 1.69 13.63 -1.09
CA VAL A 233 0.33 13.92 -0.65
C VAL A 233 0.42 14.93 0.50
N GLN A 234 -0.15 16.11 0.30
CA GLN A 234 -0.10 17.20 1.27
C GLN A 234 -1.48 17.52 1.83
N ALA A 235 -1.54 17.80 3.13
CA ALA A 235 -2.74 18.28 3.79
C ALA A 235 -3.18 19.63 3.24
N CYS A 236 -4.49 19.80 3.07
CA CYS A 236 -5.10 21.05 2.66
C CYS A 236 -6.38 21.31 3.45
N ASP A 237 -7.01 22.45 3.20
CA ASP A 237 -8.36 22.69 3.69
C ASP A 237 -9.35 21.72 3.04
N GLY A 238 -10.41 21.36 3.75
CA GLY A 238 -11.39 20.38 3.28
C GLY A 238 -12.13 20.77 2.01
N GLU A 239 -12.21 22.07 1.73
CA GLU A 239 -12.79 22.60 0.49
C GLU A 239 -11.91 22.33 -0.74
N GLU A 240 -10.61 22.05 -0.53
CA GLU A 240 -9.63 21.74 -1.58
C GLU A 240 -9.30 20.24 -1.68
N ASP A 241 -10.08 19.39 -1.01
CA ASP A 241 -9.77 17.96 -0.94
C ASP A 241 -9.80 17.31 -2.34
N GLY A 242 -8.66 16.74 -2.73
CA GLY A 242 -8.45 16.11 -4.03
C GLY A 242 -8.85 14.64 -4.08
N LEU A 243 -9.15 14.00 -2.94
CA LEU A 243 -9.57 12.60 -2.88
C LEU A 243 -11.06 12.47 -2.51
N PHE A 244 -11.92 12.42 -3.52
CA PHE A 244 -13.38 12.37 -3.32
C PHE A 244 -13.89 11.03 -2.79
N ALA A 245 -13.44 9.93 -3.38
CA ALA A 245 -13.86 8.59 -3.03
C ALA A 245 -12.80 7.56 -3.47
N PHE A 246 -12.84 6.38 -2.88
CA PHE A 246 -12.07 5.22 -3.30
C PHE A 246 -12.90 3.96 -3.12
N ASP A 247 -12.59 2.93 -3.90
CA ASP A 247 -13.19 1.61 -3.80
C ASP A 247 -12.08 0.57 -3.83
N MET A 248 -11.98 -0.24 -2.77
CA MET A 248 -10.90 -1.21 -2.60
C MET A 248 -11.46 -2.52 -2.07
N HIS A 249 -11.13 -3.61 -2.78
CA HIS A 249 -11.56 -4.97 -2.46
C HIS A 249 -10.37 -5.92 -2.59
N SER A 250 -10.46 -7.05 -1.90
CA SER A 250 -9.52 -8.16 -2.01
C SER A 250 -10.27 -9.46 -2.22
N ASP A 251 -9.79 -10.29 -3.15
CA ASP A 251 -10.29 -11.65 -3.37
C ASP A 251 -9.14 -12.66 -3.22
N GLY A 252 -9.19 -13.43 -2.13
CA GLY A 252 -8.18 -14.44 -1.81
C GLY A 252 -8.20 -15.65 -2.75
N ASP A 253 -9.34 -15.95 -3.39
CA ASP A 253 -9.45 -17.06 -4.34
C ASP A 253 -8.62 -16.80 -5.61
N GLY A 254 -8.26 -15.54 -5.85
CA GLY A 254 -7.40 -15.08 -6.93
C GLY A 254 -5.95 -15.55 -6.86
N GLN A 255 -5.48 -16.09 -5.73
CA GLN A 255 -4.08 -16.55 -5.56
C GLN A 255 -3.62 -17.50 -6.68
N ARG A 256 -4.53 -18.35 -7.18
CA ARG A 256 -4.26 -19.29 -8.28
C ARG A 256 -3.85 -18.62 -9.61
N HIS A 257 -4.12 -17.32 -9.75
CA HIS A 257 -3.83 -16.53 -10.95
C HIS A 257 -2.54 -15.72 -10.83
N LEU A 258 -2.11 -15.39 -9.60
CA LEU A 258 -0.93 -14.58 -9.35
C LEU A 258 -0.19 -15.08 -8.11
N SER A 259 0.90 -15.81 -8.34
CA SER A 259 1.79 -16.29 -7.29
C SER A 259 3.25 -16.23 -7.76
N ALA A 260 4.14 -15.81 -6.87
CA ALA A 260 5.58 -15.90 -7.08
C ALA A 260 6.20 -16.63 -5.89
N SER A 261 6.98 -17.68 -6.15
CA SER A 261 7.72 -18.38 -5.10
C SER A 261 8.98 -17.59 -4.73
N ILE A 262 9.29 -17.53 -3.44
CA ILE A 262 10.57 -17.03 -2.95
C ILE A 262 11.65 -18.01 -3.45
N LYS A 263 12.66 -17.50 -4.17
CA LYS A 263 13.83 -18.26 -4.60
C LYS A 263 14.87 -18.36 -3.49
#